data_AF-A0A2V3WE63-F1
#
_entry.id   AF-A0A2V3WE63-F1
#
_cell.length_a   1.000
_cell.length_b   1.000
_cell.length_c   1.000
_cell.angle_alpha   90.00
_cell.angle_beta   90.00
_cell.angle_gamma   90.00
#
_symmetry.space_group_name_H-M   'P 1'
#
loop_
_entity.id
_entity.type
_entity.pdbx_description
1 polymer ?
#
loop_
_entity_poly.entity_id
_entity_poly.type
_entity_poly.pdbx_seq_one_letter_code
_entity_poly.pdbx_strand_id
1 'polypeptide(L)' 'MRLLIQPPISPHCFDDVHYGSVCDAKQGLEKYFMFYNQNRPYTAFDDKTPNEFYFDNLLAM' A
#
# COMPACT_ATOMS: atom_id res chain seq x y z
N MET A 1 -17.21 0.48 11.13
CA MET A 1 -15.74 0.59 11.20
C MET A 1 -15.26 1.24 9.90
N ARG A 2 -14.95 2.54 9.91
CA ARG A 2 -14.47 3.26 8.72
C ARG A 2 -13.01 2.83 8.50
N LEU A 3 -12.73 2.05 7.44
CA LEU A 3 -11.34 1.83 7.00
C LEU A 3 -10.83 3.14 6.43
N LEU A 4 -10.25 3.98 7.28
CA LEU A 4 -9.44 5.10 6.83
C LEU A 4 -8.14 4.50 6.29
N ILE A 5 -8.09 4.30 4.98
CA ILE A 5 -6.87 4.07 4.23
C ILE A 5 -6.07 5.36 4.35
N GLN A 6 -5.25 5.48 5.39
CA GLN A 6 -4.26 6.55 5.52
C GLN A 6 -2.92 5.98 5.06
N PRO A 7 -2.49 6.26 3.82
CA PRO A 7 -1.10 6.02 3.45
C PRO A 7 -0.18 6.85 4.35
N PRO A 8 1.10 6.49 4.51
CA PRO A 8 2.07 7.34 5.20
C PRO A 8 2.25 8.64 4.39
N ILE A 9 1.53 9.67 4.79
CA ILE A 9 1.58 11.01 4.21
C ILE A 9 2.80 11.74 4.80
N SER A 10 3.82 11.93 3.97
CA SER A 10 4.93 12.85 4.27
C SER A 10 4.36 14.26 4.47
N PRO A 11 4.72 14.98 5.55
CA PRO A 11 4.06 16.24 5.94
C PRO A 11 4.33 17.41 4.98
N HIS A 12 5.17 17.24 3.95
CA HIS A 12 5.47 18.28 2.94
C HIS A 12 4.57 18.26 1.71
N CYS A 13 3.57 17.37 1.64
CA CYS A 13 2.67 17.25 0.49
C CYS A 13 1.20 17.54 0.86
N PHE A 14 0.97 18.55 1.70
CA PHE A 14 -0.37 18.91 2.18
C PHE A 14 -0.96 20.19 1.56
N ASP A 15 -0.30 20.75 0.55
CA ASP A 15 -0.87 21.77 -0.32
C ASP A 15 -1.01 21.15 -1.72
N ASP A 16 -2.25 21.15 -2.23
CA ASP A 16 -2.69 20.67 -3.55
C ASP A 16 -3.21 19.20 -3.63
N VAL A 17 -4.50 19.02 -3.29
CA VAL A 17 -5.29 17.82 -3.61
C VAL A 17 -5.75 17.89 -5.07
N HIS A 18 -4.79 17.95 -5.99
CA HIS A 18 -4.99 17.56 -7.37
C HIS A 18 -3.82 16.68 -7.75
N TYR A 19 -4.11 15.45 -8.18
CA TYR A 19 -3.12 14.66 -8.90
C TYR A 19 -2.65 15.54 -10.06
N GLY A 20 -1.45 16.12 -9.96
CA GLY A 20 -0.95 17.15 -10.89
C GLY A 20 -1.01 16.71 -12.36
N SER A 21 -1.13 15.41 -12.59
CA SER A 21 -1.48 14.76 -13.84
C SER A 21 -1.98 13.32 -13.61
N VAL A 22 -2.53 12.69 -14.66
CA VAL A 22 -2.82 11.24 -14.66
C VAL A 22 -1.56 10.40 -14.38
N CYS A 23 -0.39 10.89 -14.80
CA CYS A 23 0.89 10.25 -14.53
C CYS A 23 1.21 10.22 -13.03
N ASP A 24 0.94 11.31 -12.31
CA ASP A 24 1.17 11.39 -10.87
C ASP A 24 0.21 10.48 -10.09
N ALA A 25 -1.05 10.40 -10.54
CA ALA A 25 -2.01 9.44 -9.99
C ALA A 25 -1.52 7.99 -10.17
N LYS A 26 -1.04 7.65 -11.37
CA LYS A 26 -0.51 6.32 -11.65
C LYS A 26 0.69 5.99 -10.76
N GLN A 27 1.65 6.90 -10.64
CA GLN A 27 2.81 6.72 -9.76
C GLN A 27 2.41 6.59 -8.28
N GLY A 28 1.42 7.37 -7.83
CA GLY A 28 0.89 7.29 -6.47
C GLY A 28 0.27 5.92 -6.18
N LEU A 29 -0.52 5.38 -7.12
CA LEU A 29 -1.12 4.06 -7.00
C LEU A 29 -0.06 2.95 -6.99
N GLU A 30 0.94 3.02 -7.87
CA GLU A 30 2.04 2.05 -7.89
C GLU A 30 2.79 2.02 -6.55
N LYS A 31 3.13 3.20 -5.99
CA LYS A 31 3.76 3.30 -4.67
C LYS A 31 2.88 2.75 -3.56
N TYR A 32 1.57 3.04 -3.60
CA TYR A 32 0.63 2.54 -2.61
C TYR A 32 0.52 1.01 -2.64
N PHE A 33 0.35 0.41 -3.81
CA PHE A 33 0.25 -1.05 -3.91
C PHE A 33 1.53 -1.75 -3.48
N MET A 34 2.70 -1.21 -3.85
CA MET A 34 3.99 -1.72 -3.39
C MET A 34 4.09 -1.70 -1.87
N PHE A 35 3.75 -0.56 -1.24
CA PHE A 35 3.76 -0.44 0.21
C PHE A 35 2.78 -1.41 0.87
N TYR A 36 1.52 -1.46 0.41
CA TYR A 36 0.48 -2.31 0.98
C TYR A 36 0.86 -3.79 0.92
N ASN A 37 1.34 -4.25 -0.23
CA ASN A 37 1.64 -5.65 -0.44
C ASN A 37 2.89 -6.11 0.32
N GLN A 38 3.89 -5.24 0.48
CA GLN A 38 5.20 -5.61 1.02
C GLN A 38 5.44 -5.21 2.48
N ASN A 39 4.74 -4.19 2.99
CA ASN A 39 5.11 -3.56 4.26
C ASN A 39 3.94 -3.43 5.24
N ARG A 40 2.70 -3.70 4.82
CA ARG A 40 1.54 -3.57 5.70
C ARG A 40 1.19 -4.94 6.30
N PRO A 41 1.62 -5.24 7.54
CA PRO A 41 1.17 -6.45 8.23
C PRO A 41 -0.34 -6.37 8.45
N TYR A 42 -1.02 -7.49 8.26
CA TYR A 42 -2.45 -7.60 8.50
C TYR A 42 -2.72 -8.62 9.59
N THR A 43 -3.40 -8.21 10.65
CA THR A 43 -3.70 -9.07 11.80
C THR A 43 -4.53 -10.29 11.42
N ALA A 44 -5.33 -10.23 10.36
CA ALA A 44 -6.04 -11.39 9.85
C ALA A 44 -5.16 -12.41 9.12
N PHE A 45 -3.91 -12.04 8.82
CA PHE A 45 -2.89 -12.89 8.20
C PHE A 45 -1.77 -13.26 9.19
N ASP A 46 -2.07 -13.31 10.50
CA ASP A 46 -1.08 -13.53 11.57
C ASP A 46 0.08 -12.53 11.50
N ASP A 47 -0.26 -11.25 11.30
CA ASP A 47 0.67 -10.13 11.13
C ASP A 47 1.62 -10.27 9.93
N LYS A 48 1.33 -11.19 9.00
CA LYS A 48 2.01 -11.25 7.70
C LYS A 48 1.49 -10.17 6.76
N THR A 49 2.37 -9.77 5.86
CA THR A 49 2.03 -8.95 4.71
C THR A 49 1.25 -9.78 3.67
N PRO A 50 0.48 -9.13 2.78
CA PRO A 50 -0.17 -9.83 1.68
C PRO A 50 0.81 -10.66 0.85
N ASN A 51 2.02 -10.16 0.59
CA ASN A 51 3.00 -10.92 -0.19
C ASN A 51 3.42 -12.22 0.50
N GLU A 52 3.74 -12.15 1.79
CA GLU A 52 4.13 -13.32 2.57
C GLU A 52 2.99 -14.34 2.64
N PHE A 53 1.74 -13.87 2.83
CA PHE A 53 0.59 -14.76 2.92
C PHE A 53 0.31 -15.51 1.60
N TYR A 54 0.32 -14.79 0.46
CA TYR A 54 -0.06 -15.36 -0.83
C TYR A 54 1.08 -16.05 -1.57
N PHE A 55 2.31 -15.55 -1.49
CA PHE A 55 3.40 -15.99 -2.39
C PHE A 55 4.48 -16.82 -1.71
N ASP A 56 4.72 -16.71 -0.41
CA ASP A 56 5.76 -17.54 0.24
C ASP A 56 5.41 -19.03 0.20
N ASN A 57 4.12 -19.37 0.13
CA ASN A 57 3.66 -20.75 -0.01
C ASN A 57 3.73 -21.28 -1.45
N LEU A 58 3.98 -20.44 -2.46
CA LEU A 58 4.06 -20.86 -3.87
C LEU A 58 5.40 -21.49 -4.23
N LEU A 59 6.46 -21.25 -3.46
CA LEU A 59 7.80 -21.84 -3.67
C LEU A 59 7.96 -23.23 -3.01
N ALA A 60 6.97 -23.69 -2.26
CA ALA A 60 7.00 -24.97 -1.55
C ALA A 60 6.41 -26.15 -2.37
N MET A 61 6.21 -25.97 -3.67
CA MET A 61 5.67 -26.99 -4.59
C MET A 61 6.72 -27.49 -5.57
#